data_AF-A0A955JMQ1-F1
#
_entry.id   AF-A0A955JMQ1-F1
#
_cell.length_a   1.000
_cell.length_b   1.000
_cell.length_c   1.000
_cell.angle_alpha   90.00
_cell.angle_beta   90.00
_cell.angle_gamma   90.00
#
_symmetry.space_group_name_H-M   'P 1'
#
loop_
_entity.id
_entity.type
_entity.pdbx_description
1 polymer ?
#
loop_
_entity_poly.entity_id
_entity_poly.type
_entity_poly.pdbx_seq_one_letter_code
_entity_poly.pdbx_strand_id
1 'polypeptide(L)'
;MDEVRHTAESIQNKLRSGYLDEPGHIVARAIVNELEKLLIDIRQKKHPISLDNRVKQIIKHLESLVDDVVMDYRHRDELLKYSNQMRDRLRALI
;
A
#
# COMPACT_ATOMS: atom_id res chain seq x y z
N MET A 1 5.32 4.55 14.91
CA MET A 1 5.17 5.32 13.65
C MET A 1 6.29 4.99 12.65
N ASP A 2 7.55 4.87 13.07
CA ASP A 2 8.65 4.53 12.14
C ASP A 2 8.49 3.18 11.44
N GLU A 3 7.99 2.15 12.12
CA GLU A 3 7.74 0.85 11.48
C GLU A 3 6.69 0.92 10.37
N VAL A 4 5.65 1.74 10.55
CA VAL A 4 4.61 1.99 9.53
C VAL A 4 5.22 2.69 8.33
N ARG A 5 6.08 3.70 8.58
CA ARG A 5 6.84 4.40 7.53
C ARG A 5 7.72 3.44 6.73
N HIS A 6 8.54 2.63 7.40
CA HIS A 6 9.43 1.68 6.75
C HIS A 6 8.67 0.63 5.94
N THR A 7 7.51 0.18 6.43
CA THR A 7 6.66 -0.75 5.69
C THR A 7 6.12 -0.09 4.41
N ALA A 8 5.62 1.14 4.50
CA ALA A 8 5.13 1.89 3.34
C ALA A 8 6.25 2.18 2.31
N GLU A 9 7.46 2.54 2.77
CA GLU A 9 8.63 2.73 1.91
C GLU A 9 9.04 1.42 1.21
N SER A 10 8.99 0.28 1.91
CA SER A 10 9.26 -1.05 1.34
C SER A 10 8.26 -1.41 0.23
N ILE A 11 6.96 -1.19 0.47
CA ILE A 11 5.93 -1.39 -0.57
C ILE A 11 6.21 -0.49 -1.78
N GLN A 12 6.58 0.78 -1.57
CA GLN A 12 6.85 1.71 -2.67
C GLN A 12 8.02 1.23 -3.51
N ASN A 13 9.09 0.76 -2.87
CA ASN A 13 10.25 0.24 -3.57
C ASN A 13 9.90 -1.00 -4.39
N LYS A 14 9.09 -1.93 -3.86
CA LYS A 14 8.63 -3.13 -4.58
C LYS A 14 7.81 -2.79 -5.82
N LEU A 15 6.86 -1.84 -5.69
CA LEU A 15 6.08 -1.36 -6.83
C LEU A 15 6.96 -0.73 -7.91
N ARG A 16 8.03 -0.02 -7.51
CA ARG A 16 8.99 0.59 -8.45
C ARG A 16 9.99 -0.40 -9.05
N SER A 17 10.27 -1.51 -8.37
CA SER A 17 11.30 -2.47 -8.77
C SER A 17 10.79 -3.61 -9.67
N GLY A 18 9.53 -3.57 -10.10
CA GLY A 18 8.99 -4.54 -11.06
C GLY A 18 7.84 -5.41 -10.56
N TYR A 19 7.17 -5.05 -9.45
CA TYR A 19 5.92 -5.74 -9.05
C TYR A 19 4.72 -5.35 -9.93
N LEU A 20 4.87 -4.31 -10.77
CA LEU A 20 3.84 -3.87 -11.69
C LEU A 20 4.24 -4.28 -13.11
N ASP A 21 3.54 -5.25 -13.67
CA ASP A 21 3.69 -5.69 -15.05
C ASP A 21 3.09 -4.65 -16.02
N GLU A 22 1.97 -4.03 -15.61
CA GLU A 22 1.30 -2.95 -16.33
C GLU A 22 1.20 -1.67 -15.47
N PRO A 23 2.30 -0.90 -15.32
CA PRO A 23 2.33 0.30 -14.47
C PRO A 23 1.39 1.42 -14.95
N GLY A 24 0.99 1.41 -16.24
CA GLY A 24 0.01 2.33 -16.81
C GLY A 24 -1.44 2.01 -16.45
N HIS A 25 -1.71 0.79 -15.95
CA HIS A 25 -3.06 0.35 -15.62
C HIS A 25 -3.70 1.26 -14.57
N ILE A 26 -5.03 1.46 -14.67
CA ILE A 26 -5.75 2.39 -13.79
C ILE A 26 -5.61 2.02 -12.31
N VAL A 27 -5.66 0.72 -12.00
CA VAL A 27 -5.53 0.22 -10.63
C VAL A 27 -4.08 0.32 -10.14
N ALA A 28 -3.08 0.03 -10.99
CA ALA A 28 -1.67 0.21 -10.64
C ALA A 28 -1.36 1.66 -10.23
N ARG A 29 -1.81 2.63 -11.05
CA ARG A 29 -1.67 4.05 -10.73
C ARG A 29 -2.43 4.44 -9.46
N ALA A 30 -3.61 3.88 -9.23
CA ALA A 30 -4.36 4.11 -8.00
C ALA A 30 -3.58 3.64 -6.76
N ILE A 31 -2.98 2.43 -6.78
CA ILE A 31 -2.15 1.90 -5.69
C ILE A 31 -0.97 2.83 -5.42
N VAL A 32 -0.23 3.21 -6.47
CA VAL A 32 0.93 4.10 -6.34
C VAL A 32 0.53 5.45 -5.74
N ASN A 33 -0.53 6.07 -6.27
CA ASN A 33 -1.04 7.34 -5.75
C ASN A 33 -1.50 7.24 -4.29
N GLU A 34 -2.17 6.14 -3.91
CA GLU A 34 -2.61 5.92 -2.55
C GLU A 34 -1.45 5.82 -1.57
N LEU A 35 -0.40 5.09 -1.97
CA LEU A 35 0.82 4.91 -1.20
C LEU A 35 1.67 6.19 -1.08
N GLU A 36 1.80 6.97 -2.14
CA GLU A 36 2.53 8.24 -2.10
C GLU A 36 1.89 9.22 -1.11
N LYS A 37 0.57 9.35 -1.16
CA LYS A 37 -0.18 10.17 -0.20
C LYS A 37 -0.13 9.58 1.21
N LEU A 38 -0.09 8.25 1.39
CA LEU A 38 0.17 7.64 2.71
C LEU A 38 1.51 8.10 3.28
N LEU A 39 2.57 8.05 2.48
CA LEU A 39 3.90 8.48 2.90
C LEU A 39 3.94 9.98 3.26
N ILE A 40 3.23 10.82 2.50
CA ILE A 40 3.06 12.24 2.83
C ILE A 40 2.34 12.40 4.17
N ASP A 41 1.23 11.69 4.37
CA ASP A 41 0.43 11.76 5.60
C ASP A 41 1.23 11.30 6.83
N ILE A 42 2.07 10.27 6.69
CA ILE A 42 3.00 9.81 7.73
C ILE A 42 4.03 10.89 8.06
N ARG A 43 4.63 11.54 7.05
CA ARG A 43 5.61 12.64 7.25
C ARG A 43 4.97 13.85 7.93
N GLN A 44 3.71 14.12 7.63
CA GLN A 44 2.90 15.15 8.28
C GLN A 44 2.42 14.74 9.68
N LYS A 45 2.75 13.53 10.15
CA LYS A 45 2.35 12.99 11.45
C LYS A 45 0.83 13.03 11.66
N LYS A 46 0.06 12.72 10.61
CA LYS A 46 -1.40 12.67 10.71
C LYS A 46 -1.84 11.60 11.72
N HIS A 47 -3.07 11.78 12.21
CA HIS A 47 -3.68 10.87 13.18
C HIS A 47 -3.75 9.42 12.63
N PRO A 48 -3.48 8.38 13.45
CA PRO A 48 -3.47 6.98 13.02
C PRO A 48 -4.74 6.54 12.28
N ILE A 49 -5.92 7.03 12.67
CA ILE A 49 -7.20 6.76 11.98
C ILE A 49 -7.17 7.19 10.51
N SER A 50 -6.60 8.36 10.20
CA SER A 50 -6.49 8.84 8.81
C SER A 50 -5.57 7.94 7.99
N LEU A 51 -4.50 7.44 8.62
CA LEU A 51 -3.56 6.52 8.00
C LEU A 51 -4.19 5.14 7.79
N ASP A 52 -4.97 4.62 8.75
CA ASP A 52 -5.70 3.35 8.62
C ASP A 52 -6.70 3.40 7.45
N ASN A 53 -7.44 4.50 7.31
CA ASN A 53 -8.33 4.72 6.18
C ASN A 53 -7.59 4.69 4.83
N ARG A 54 -6.39 5.26 4.77
CA ARG A 54 -5.52 5.23 3.60
C ARG A 54 -5.06 3.81 3.26
N VAL A 55 -4.57 3.08 4.26
CA VAL A 55 -4.12 1.69 4.10
C VAL A 55 -5.27 0.79 3.63
N LYS A 56 -6.49 1.01 4.13
CA LYS A 56 -7.69 0.30 3.64
C LYS A 56 -7.95 0.53 2.14
N GLN A 57 -7.73 1.74 1.62
CA GLN A 57 -7.86 1.98 0.18
C GLN A 57 -6.80 1.22 -0.62
N ILE A 58 -5.55 1.18 -0.15
CA ILE A 58 -4.48 0.39 -0.77
C ILE A 58 -4.87 -1.09 -0.85
N ILE A 59 -5.34 -1.66 0.28
CA ILE A 59 -5.80 -3.04 0.34
C ILE A 59 -6.93 -3.28 -0.68
N LYS A 60 -7.93 -2.41 -0.72
CA LYS A 60 -9.05 -2.52 -1.67
C LYS A 60 -8.59 -2.52 -3.12
N HIS A 61 -7.61 -1.68 -3.47
CA HIS A 61 -7.06 -1.66 -4.82
C HIS A 61 -6.30 -2.94 -5.15
N LEU A 62 -5.50 -3.46 -4.22
CA LEU A 62 -4.81 -4.74 -4.38
C LEU A 62 -5.80 -5.91 -4.55
N GLU A 63 -6.85 -5.96 -3.74
CA GLU A 63 -7.90 -6.99 -3.84
C GLU A 63 -8.70 -6.90 -5.15
N SER A 64 -8.75 -5.72 -5.79
CA SER A 64 -9.42 -5.55 -7.08
C SER A 64 -8.62 -6.08 -8.28
N LEU A 65 -7.35 -6.46 -8.08
CA LEU A 65 -6.55 -7.13 -9.10
C LEU A 65 -6.94 -8.61 -9.15
N VAL A 66 -7.96 -8.92 -9.96
CA VAL A 66 -8.50 -10.27 -10.13
C VAL A 66 -7.67 -11.10 -11.11
N ASP A 67 -6.99 -10.43 -12.04
CA ASP A 67 -6.12 -11.04 -13.05
C ASP A 67 -4.64 -10.72 -12.80
N ASP A 68 -3.77 -11.56 -13.36
CA ASP A 68 -2.31 -11.39 -13.30
C ASP A 68 -1.79 -10.41 -14.39
N VAL A 69 -2.69 -9.65 -15.03
CA VAL A 69 -2.31 -8.70 -16.09
C VAL A 69 -1.53 -7.52 -15.51
N VAL A 70 -1.93 -7.07 -14.33
CA VAL A 70 -1.35 -5.87 -13.70
C VAL A 70 -0.16 -6.20 -12.82
N MET A 71 -0.22 -7.35 -12.16
CA MET A 71 0.71 -7.81 -11.14
C MET A 71 0.48 -9.30 -10.90
N ASP A 72 1.54 -10.09 -10.91
CA ASP A 72 1.51 -11.50 -10.48
C ASP A 72 0.85 -11.69 -9.10
N TYR A 73 -0.04 -12.68 -8.97
CA TYR A 73 -0.75 -12.96 -7.72
C TYR A 73 0.15 -13.10 -6.48
N ARG A 74 1.39 -13.61 -6.61
CA ARG A 74 2.33 -13.75 -5.48
C ARG A 74 2.80 -12.38 -4.98
N HIS A 75 3.08 -11.47 -5.91
CA HIS A 75 3.42 -10.09 -5.59
C HIS A 75 2.24 -9.39 -4.91
N ARG A 76 1.02 -9.57 -5.44
CA ARG A 76 -0.20 -9.03 -4.86
C ARG A 76 -0.40 -9.53 -3.42
N ASP A 77 -0.31 -10.83 -3.20
CA ASP A 77 -0.52 -11.45 -1.88
C ASP A 77 0.54 -11.00 -0.86
N GLU A 78 1.78 -10.81 -1.29
CA GLU A 78 2.84 -10.24 -0.47
C GLU A 78 2.55 -8.78 -0.07
N LEU A 79 2.14 -7.94 -1.03
CA LEU A 79 1.78 -6.55 -0.75
C LEU A 79 0.54 -6.44 0.14
N LEU A 80 -0.43 -7.35 -0.01
CA LEU A 80 -1.58 -7.46 0.88
C LEU A 80 -1.15 -7.82 2.30
N LYS A 81 -0.22 -8.76 2.46
CA LYS A 81 0.32 -9.12 3.77
C LYS A 81 0.96 -7.91 4.46
N TYR A 82 1.83 -7.16 3.77
CA TYR A 82 2.45 -5.96 4.33
C TYR A 82 1.44 -4.86 4.64
N SER A 83 0.45 -4.67 3.77
CA SER A 83 -0.60 -3.66 3.96
C SER A 83 -1.49 -4.01 5.17
N ASN A 84 -1.84 -5.27 5.36
CA ASN A 84 -2.58 -5.74 6.54
C ASN A 84 -1.76 -5.57 7.84
N GLN A 85 -0.48 -5.95 7.84
CA GLN A 85 0.41 -5.73 8.99
C GLN A 85 0.50 -4.25 9.37
N MET A 86 0.61 -3.36 8.38
CA MET A 86 0.63 -1.92 8.59
C MET A 86 -0.68 -1.40 9.20
N ARG A 87 -1.83 -1.90 8.72
CA ARG A 87 -3.15 -1.59 9.26
C ARG A 87 -3.26 -2.00 10.74
N ASP A 88 -2.84 -3.22 11.06
CA ASP A 88 -2.94 -3.75 12.42
C ASP A 88 -2.05 -2.96 13.39
N ARG A 89 -0.84 -2.57 12.96
CA ARG A 89 0.04 -1.66 13.70
C ARG A 89 -0.60 -0.28 13.93
N LEU A 90 -1.26 0.28 12.92
CA LEU A 90 -1.95 1.57 13.06
C LEU A 90 -3.10 1.48 14.05
N ARG A 91 -3.85 0.38 14.04
CA ARG A 91 -4.95 0.14 14.98
C ARG A 91 -4.50 -0.02 16.42
N ALA A 92 -3.31 -0.58 16.65
CA ALA A 92 -2.71 -0.67 17.99
C ALA A 92 -2.29 0.70 18.56
N LEU A 93 -2.32 1.77 17.76
CA LEU A 93 -1.99 3.14 18.16
C LEU A 93 -3.23 4.03 18.38
N ILE A 94 -4.43 3.49 18.16
CA ILE A 94 -5.72 4.17 18.38
C ILE A 94 -6.20 3.83 19.79
#